data_AF-A0A2V5XNN0-F1
#
_entry.id   AF-A0A2V5XNN0-F1
#
_cell.length_a   1.000
_cell.length_b   1.000
_cell.length_c   1.000
_cell.angle_alpha   90.00
_cell.angle_beta   90.00
_cell.angle_gamma   90.00
#
_symmetry.space_group_name_H-M   'P 1'
#
loop_
_entity.id
_entity.type
_entity.pdbx_description
1 polymer ?
#
loop_
_entity_poly.entity_id
_entity_poly.type
_entity_poly.pdbx_seq_one_letter_code
_entity_poly.pdbx_strand_id
1 'polypeptide(L)'
;MNLQGMMSEIGNIELRQMTTRLMRGENLARGEAANFLNALLNPAATDAQVAAALAVLAAKGETIEELAGMAEAMRNRAIPVRSHHARFIDTAGTGSSRAKTFNISTAAAF
;
A
#
# COMPACT_ATOMS: atom_id res chain seq x y z
N MET A 1 6.64 -20.08 -22.46
CA MET A 1 5.96 -19.08 -21.59
C MET A 1 6.46 -17.70 -21.99
N ASN A 2 5.60 -16.69 -22.15
CA ASN A 2 6.03 -15.35 -22.55
C ASN A 2 6.49 -14.51 -21.32
N LEU A 3 7.25 -13.44 -21.56
CA LEU A 3 7.80 -12.57 -20.50
C LEU A 3 6.72 -12.04 -19.55
N GLN A 4 5.54 -11.68 -20.09
CA GLN A 4 4.39 -11.21 -19.32
C GLN A 4 3.87 -12.27 -18.33
N GLY A 5 3.73 -13.53 -18.78
CA GLY A 5 3.28 -14.64 -17.95
C GLY A 5 4.26 -14.96 -16.83
N MET A 6 5.57 -14.91 -17.11
CA MET A 6 6.62 -15.16 -16.13
C MET A 6 6.65 -14.06 -15.04
N MET A 7 6.52 -12.78 -15.41
CA MET A 7 6.47 -11.67 -14.44
C MET A 7 5.21 -11.69 -13.56
N SER A 8 4.08 -12.11 -14.13
CA SER A 8 2.82 -12.33 -13.41
C SER A 8 2.95 -13.43 -12.35
N GLU A 9 3.56 -14.57 -12.72
CA GLU A 9 3.78 -15.70 -11.83
C GLU A 9 4.74 -15.37 -10.69
N ILE A 10 5.84 -14.65 -11.00
CA ILE A 10 6.79 -14.16 -9.98
C ILE A 10 6.08 -13.28 -8.94
N GLY A 11 5.27 -12.31 -9.39
CA GLY A 11 4.53 -11.43 -8.46
C GLY A 11 3.57 -12.19 -7.54
N ASN A 12 2.90 -13.22 -8.05
CA ASN A 12 2.03 -14.08 -7.25
C ASN A 12 2.81 -14.91 -6.20
N ILE A 13 3.98 -15.42 -6.57
CA ILE A 13 4.86 -16.14 -5.66
C ILE A 13 5.35 -15.20 -4.54
N GLU A 14 5.79 -14.00 -4.90
CA GLU A 14 6.27 -12.98 -3.95
C GLU A 14 5.18 -12.58 -2.95
N LEU A 15 3.97 -12.26 -3.43
CA LEU A 15 2.84 -11.91 -2.55
C LEU A 15 2.54 -13.02 -1.54
N ARG A 16 2.50 -14.27 -2.01
CA ARG A 16 2.25 -15.44 -1.16
C ARG A 16 3.34 -15.62 -0.11
N GLN A 17 4.62 -15.50 -0.51
CA GLN A 17 5.75 -15.66 0.41
C GLN A 17 5.74 -14.60 1.51
N MET A 18 5.59 -13.32 1.15
CA MET A 18 5.52 -12.23 2.13
C MET A 18 4.29 -12.36 3.03
N THR A 19 3.12 -12.71 2.49
CA THR A 19 1.92 -12.98 3.30
C THR A 19 2.16 -14.09 4.33
N THR A 20 2.85 -15.17 3.93
CA THR A 20 3.17 -16.29 4.83
C THR A 20 4.12 -15.85 5.95
N ARG A 21 5.07 -14.95 5.68
CA ARG A 21 5.96 -14.37 6.70
C ARG A 21 5.18 -13.49 7.68
N LEU A 22 4.30 -12.63 7.16
CA LEU A 22 3.42 -11.79 7.99
C LEU A 22 2.52 -12.65 8.90
N MET A 23 2.00 -13.78 8.40
CA MET A 23 1.21 -14.74 9.21
C MET A 23 1.99 -15.33 10.37
N ARG A 24 3.32 -15.42 10.27
CA ARG A 24 4.21 -15.89 11.34
C ARG A 24 4.65 -14.76 12.29
N GLY A 25 4.13 -13.55 12.10
CA GLY A 25 4.52 -12.37 12.88
C GLY A 25 5.86 -11.77 12.48
N GLU A 26 6.44 -12.19 11.36
CA GLU A 26 7.69 -11.62 10.86
C GLU A 26 7.42 -10.25 10.22
N ASN A 27 8.26 -9.27 10.53
CA ASN A 27 8.20 -7.96 9.91
C ASN A 27 8.91 -7.98 8.55
N LEU A 28 8.39 -7.20 7.61
CA LEU A 28 9.07 -6.91 6.35
C LEU A 28 10.00 -5.71 6.54
N ALA A 29 11.19 -5.77 5.98
CA ALA A 29 12.02 -4.57 5.84
C ALA A 29 11.38 -3.60 4.83
N ARG A 30 11.76 -2.32 4.87
CA ARG A 30 11.17 -1.27 4.02
C ARG A 30 11.14 -1.61 2.52
N GLY A 31 12.24 -2.15 1.98
CA GLY A 31 12.30 -2.58 0.58
C GLY A 31 11.40 -3.78 0.27
N GLU A 32 11.24 -4.70 1.22
CA GLU A 32 10.33 -5.84 1.09
C GLU A 32 8.87 -5.36 1.12
N ALA A 33 8.55 -4.39 1.98
CA ALA A 33 7.21 -3.79 2.03
C ALA A 33 6.86 -3.00 0.75
N ALA A 34 7.84 -2.36 0.11
CA ALA A 34 7.66 -1.77 -1.21
C ALA A 34 7.32 -2.83 -2.27
N ASN A 35 8.03 -3.96 -2.26
CA ASN A 35 7.75 -5.09 -3.14
C ASN A 35 6.40 -5.75 -2.83
N PHE A 36 6.02 -5.82 -1.56
CA PHE A 36 4.72 -6.29 -1.11
C PHE A 36 3.58 -5.46 -1.72
N LEU A 37 3.68 -4.12 -1.67
CA LEU A 37 2.69 -3.28 -2.34
C LEU A 37 2.68 -3.50 -3.86
N ASN A 38 3.86 -3.62 -4.49
CA ASN A 38 3.95 -3.88 -5.92
C ASN A 38 3.26 -5.20 -6.30
N ALA A 39 3.39 -6.22 -5.47
CA ALA A 39 2.75 -7.51 -5.66
C ALA A 39 1.23 -7.45 -5.41
N LEU A 40 0.77 -6.69 -4.41
CA LEU A 40 -0.65 -6.41 -4.17
C LEU A 40 -1.32 -5.72 -5.36
N LEU A 41 -0.63 -4.78 -5.99
CA LEU A 41 -1.13 -4.01 -7.14
C LEU A 41 -0.90 -4.69 -8.49
N ASN A 42 -0.33 -5.91 -8.50
CA ASN A 42 -0.15 -6.66 -9.73
C ASN A 42 -1.53 -7.14 -10.24
N PRO A 43 -1.90 -6.90 -11.50
CA PRO A 43 -3.17 -7.38 -12.06
C PRO A 43 -3.39 -8.90 -11.98
N ALA A 44 -2.32 -9.67 -11.77
CA ALA A 44 -2.39 -11.11 -11.59
C ALA A 44 -2.72 -11.55 -10.16
N ALA A 45 -2.67 -10.64 -9.18
CA ALA A 45 -3.08 -10.92 -7.81
C ALA A 45 -4.61 -10.98 -7.75
N THR A 46 -5.13 -12.10 -7.25
CA THR A 46 -6.57 -12.26 -7.05
C THR A 46 -7.06 -11.47 -5.84
N ASP A 47 -8.32 -11.07 -5.85
CA ASP A 47 -8.96 -10.38 -4.72
C ASP A 47 -8.80 -11.16 -3.41
N ALA A 48 -8.86 -12.50 -3.47
CA ALA A 48 -8.66 -13.36 -2.30
C ALA A 48 -7.23 -13.27 -1.74
N GLN A 49 -6.21 -13.21 -2.61
CA GLN A 49 -4.82 -13.04 -2.16
C GLN A 49 -4.60 -11.64 -1.57
N VAL A 50 -5.15 -10.61 -2.20
CA VAL A 50 -5.08 -9.22 -1.70
C VAL A 50 -5.76 -9.11 -0.34
N ALA A 51 -6.98 -9.64 -0.21
CA ALA A 51 -7.73 -9.63 1.04
C ALA A 51 -6.99 -10.38 2.16
N ALA A 52 -6.45 -11.57 1.87
CA ALA A 52 -5.69 -12.35 2.84
C ALA A 52 -4.43 -11.61 3.30
N ALA A 53 -3.67 -11.04 2.36
CA ALA A 53 -2.45 -10.30 2.63
C ALA A 53 -2.71 -9.07 3.52
N LEU A 54 -3.75 -8.28 3.21
CA LEU A 54 -4.14 -7.11 4.02
C LEU A 54 -4.69 -7.50 5.39
N ALA A 55 -5.52 -8.53 5.48
CA ALA A 55 -6.07 -8.99 6.75
C ALA A 55 -4.97 -9.50 7.70
N VAL A 56 -4.00 -10.25 7.17
CA VAL A 56 -2.85 -10.73 7.95
C VAL A 56 -1.96 -9.57 8.40
N LEU A 57 -1.68 -8.61 7.52
CA LEU A 57 -0.89 -7.43 7.88
C LEU A 57 -1.54 -6.66 9.04
N ALA A 58 -2.85 -6.41 8.94
CA ALA A 58 -3.61 -5.73 9.99
C ALA A 58 -3.67 -6.55 11.29
N ALA A 59 -3.80 -7.87 11.21
CA ALA A 59 -3.82 -8.75 12.38
C ALA A 59 -2.47 -8.84 13.08
N LYS A 60 -1.35 -8.83 12.32
CA LYS A 60 0.01 -8.73 12.87
C LYS A 60 0.24 -7.37 13.53
N GLY A 61 -0.32 -6.31 12.93
CA GLY A 61 -0.01 -4.92 13.22
C GLY A 61 1.16 -4.43 12.37
N GLU A 62 0.97 -3.32 11.66
CA GLU A 62 1.97 -2.72 10.79
C GLU A 62 3.10 -2.06 11.57
N THR A 63 4.32 -2.18 11.06
CA THR A 63 5.49 -1.41 11.51
C THR A 63 5.67 -0.14 10.71
N ILE A 64 6.48 0.79 11.25
CA ILE A 64 6.85 2.03 10.56
C ILE A 64 7.55 1.74 9.23
N GLU A 65 8.46 0.76 9.20
CA GLU A 65 9.19 0.39 7.99
C GLU A 65 8.27 -0.19 6.91
N GLU A 66 7.28 -0.99 7.31
CA GLU A 66 6.27 -1.53 6.40
C GLU A 66 5.42 -0.42 5.79
N LEU A 67 4.89 0.48 6.62
CA LEU A 67 4.08 1.61 6.15
C LEU A 67 4.89 2.56 5.26
N ALA A 68 6.12 2.87 5.64
CA ALA A 68 6.99 3.75 4.85
C ALA A 68 7.34 3.14 3.48
N GLY A 69 7.66 1.85 3.44
CA GLY A 69 7.99 1.14 2.20
C GLY A 69 6.80 1.05 1.24
N MET A 70 5.61 0.72 1.77
CA MET A 70 4.38 0.75 0.98
C MET A 70 4.04 2.17 0.51
N ALA A 71 4.11 3.18 1.36
CA ALA A 71 3.82 4.57 0.99
C ALA A 71 4.77 5.08 -0.12
N GLU A 72 6.05 4.71 -0.06
CA GLU A 72 7.04 5.04 -1.08
C GLU A 72 6.73 4.37 -2.43
N ALA A 73 6.42 3.06 -2.41
CA ALA A 73 6.02 2.34 -3.62
C ALA A 73 4.73 2.91 -4.24
N MET A 74 3.77 3.33 -3.41
CA MET A 74 2.54 3.98 -3.87
C MET A 74 2.85 5.33 -4.53
N ARG A 75 3.70 6.16 -3.88
CA ARG A 75 4.10 7.46 -4.40
C ARG A 75 4.85 7.37 -5.73
N ASN A 76 5.70 6.36 -5.90
CA ASN A 76 6.42 6.11 -7.15
C ASN A 76 5.49 5.74 -8.32
N ARG A 77 4.29 5.25 -8.04
CA ARG A 77 3.25 4.92 -9.04
C ARG A 77 2.27 6.05 -9.28
N ALA A 78 2.26 7.08 -8.45
CA ALA A 78 1.35 8.21 -8.59
C ALA A 78 1.68 9.03 -9.84
N ILE A 79 0.65 9.56 -10.49
CA ILE A 79 0.82 10.48 -11.61
C ILE A 79 1.33 11.82 -11.04
N PRO A 80 2.51 12.31 -11.47
CA PRO A 80 3.07 13.55 -10.94
C PRO A 80 2.27 14.76 -11.44
N VAL A 81 1.85 15.61 -10.51
CA VAL A 81 1.21 16.90 -10.82
C VAL A 81 2.27 18.00 -10.78
N ARG A 82 2.41 18.74 -11.89
CA ARG A 82 3.37 19.85 -12.01
C ARG A 82 2.69 21.16 -11.63
N SER A 83 3.38 22.00 -10.87
CA SER A 83 2.88 23.31 -10.44
C SER A 83 4.04 24.29 -10.25
N HIS A 84 3.77 25.58 -10.44
CA HIS A 84 4.74 26.66 -10.22
C HIS A 84 4.72 27.22 -8.79
N HIS A 85 3.75 26.80 -7.96
CA HIS A 85 3.68 27.25 -6.57
C HIS A 85 4.79 26.62 -5.73
N ALA A 86 5.38 27.41 -4.83
CA ALA A 86 6.48 26.97 -3.96
C ALA A 86 6.02 26.33 -2.63
N ARG A 87 4.77 26.54 -2.23
CA ARG A 87 4.22 26.07 -0.96
C ARG A 87 2.92 25.34 -1.18
N PHE A 88 2.80 24.16 -0.59
CA PHE A 88 1.61 23.31 -0.59
C PHE A 88 1.30 22.87 0.84
N ILE A 89 0.01 22.68 1.11
CA ILE A 89 -0.49 22.09 2.35
C ILE A 89 -1.49 21.01 1.92
N ASP A 90 -1.48 19.88 2.62
CA ASP A 90 -2.49 18.83 2.49
C ASP A 90 -3.29 18.76 3.79
N THR A 91 -4.62 18.78 3.69
CA THR A 91 -5.55 18.69 4.83
C THR A 91 -6.19 17.30 4.96
N ALA A 92 -5.72 16.32 4.16
CA ALA A 92 -6.24 14.97 4.19
C ALA A 92 -6.04 14.27 5.55
N GLY A 93 -6.97 13.37 5.86
CA GLY A 93 -6.91 12.49 7.00
C GLY A 93 -7.34 11.08 6.60
N THR A 94 -6.90 10.08 7.37
CA THR A 94 -7.27 8.66 7.14
C THR A 94 -8.76 8.40 7.39
N GLY A 95 -9.42 9.27 8.15
CA GLY A 95 -10.81 9.12 8.55
C GLY A 95 -10.97 8.23 9.79
N SER A 96 -12.00 7.36 9.79
CA SER A 96 -12.32 6.42 10.89
C SER A 96 -12.83 7.06 12.21
N SER A 97 -13.09 8.36 12.24
CA SER A 97 -13.76 8.99 13.39
C SER A 97 -15.19 8.44 13.54
N ARG A 98 -15.58 8.13 14.78
CA ARG A 98 -16.97 7.76 15.11
C ARG A 98 -17.94 8.93 14.98
N ALA A 99 -17.44 10.16 15.03
CA ALA A 99 -18.25 11.36 14.87
C ALA A 99 -18.54 11.57 13.38
N LYS A 100 -19.82 11.65 13.02
CA LYS A 100 -20.24 12.12 11.71
C LYS A 100 -20.11 13.63 11.66
N THR A 101 -18.94 14.12 11.29
CA THR A 101 -18.73 15.54 10.98
C THR A 101 -19.15 15.82 9.55
N PHE A 102 -19.46 17.08 9.25
CA PHE A 102 -19.43 17.54 7.87
C PHE A 102 -17.98 17.51 7.33
N ASN A 103 -17.76 17.89 6.08
CA ASN A 103 -16.45 17.86 5.42
C ASN A 103 -15.50 18.94 5.96
N ILE A 104 -15.06 18.81 7.22
CA ILE A 104 -14.24 19.80 7.93
C ILE A 104 -12.89 20.02 7.22
N SER A 105 -12.18 18.96 6.82
CA SER A 105 -10.90 19.11 6.10
C SER A 105 -11.04 19.84 4.77
N THR A 106 -12.19 19.68 4.10
CA THR A 106 -12.53 20.43 2.89
C THR A 106 -12.85 21.89 3.22
N ALA A 107 -13.64 22.15 4.27
CA ALA A 107 -13.94 23.51 4.71
C ALA A 107 -12.66 24.27 5.14
N ALA A 108 -11.73 23.59 5.80
CA ALA A 108 -10.43 24.15 6.21
C ALA A 108 -9.47 24.43 5.04
N ALA A 109 -9.76 23.93 3.83
CA ALA A 109 -8.95 24.16 2.63
C ALA A 109 -9.35 25.43 1.85
N PHE A 110 -10.47 26.08 2.22
CA PHE A 110 -10.89 27.39 1.69
C PHE A 110 -10.32 28.53 2.55
#